data_AF-A0A8T3NAC6-F1
#
_entry.id   AF-A0A8T3NAC6-F1
#
_cell.length_a   1.000
_cell.length_b   1.000
_cell.length_c   1.000
_cell.angle_alpha   90.00
_cell.angle_beta   90.00
_cell.angle_gamma   90.00
#
_symmetry.space_group_name_H-M   'P 1'
#
loop_
_entity.id
_entity.type
_entity.pdbx_description
1 polymer ?
#
loop_
_entity_poly.entity_id
_entity_poly.type
_entity_poly.pdbx_seq_one_letter_code
_entity_poly.pdbx_strand_id
1 'polypeptide(L)'
;MVGKVGTNLRAAAARWEREAALLLTAVVFSAVQGATPNIIGIDAYYHIKVAALMLEQGPRLDFPWLQLTILGPGRYSDHHFLFHLLQAPFTMIDVRIAAKLAAVLFATLGLFSCYAFFAHQGIRYPLLWLGALLACSPHFLWRQSMARPQALSLALLVAAIWVVVYGRPRLLVLIGFLAAWLFDGFPLVVGVPAAALAAQIALWLVARFRRDRSEATTAARGDGGCCPPSPRTALAAVGWATLGVALGVLTHPYVPNNIEFAYLHLAPKTVLGGEAEV
;
A
#
# COMPACT_ATOMS: atom_id res chain seq x y z
N MET A 1 33.80 29.43 4.02
CA MET A 1 33.49 28.85 2.69
C MET A 1 33.43 27.32 2.68
N VAL A 2 34.33 26.61 3.39
CA VAL A 2 34.38 25.14 3.45
C VAL A 2 33.05 24.47 3.90
N GLY A 3 32.35 25.03 4.89
CA GLY A 3 31.07 24.48 5.37
C GLY A 3 29.92 24.52 4.34
N LYS A 4 29.84 25.59 3.52
CA LYS A 4 28.81 25.72 2.46
C LYS A 4 29.05 24.74 1.30
N VAL A 5 30.32 24.46 0.98
CA VAL A 5 30.68 23.49 -0.08
C VAL A 5 30.30 22.07 0.37
N GLY A 6 30.60 21.70 1.62
CA GLY A 6 30.25 20.38 2.17
C GLY A 6 28.74 20.11 2.23
N THR A 7 27.93 21.11 2.60
CA THR A 7 26.46 20.99 2.58
C THR A 7 25.90 20.85 1.18
N ASN A 8 26.47 21.55 0.19
CA ASN A 8 26.05 21.47 -1.21
C ASN A 8 26.35 20.09 -1.82
N LEU A 9 27.50 19.49 -1.49
CA LEU A 9 27.87 18.16 -1.96
C LEU A 9 26.96 17.07 -1.40
N ARG A 10 26.61 17.12 -0.10
CA ARG A 10 25.67 16.16 0.51
C ARG A 10 24.26 16.29 -0.06
N ALA A 11 23.79 17.52 -0.26
CA ALA A 11 22.48 17.76 -0.88
C ALA A 11 22.44 17.26 -2.33
N ALA A 12 23.52 17.49 -3.10
CA ALA A 12 23.66 16.96 -4.44
C ALA A 12 23.66 15.43 -4.44
N ALA A 13 24.49 14.78 -3.60
CA ALA A 13 24.55 13.33 -3.51
C ALA A 13 23.19 12.70 -3.16
N ALA A 14 22.47 13.27 -2.18
CA ALA A 14 21.13 12.82 -1.84
C ALA A 14 20.13 13.00 -3.00
N ARG A 15 20.29 14.05 -3.81
CA ARG A 15 19.45 14.24 -5.02
C ARG A 15 19.75 13.16 -6.06
N TRP A 16 21.03 12.95 -6.39
CA TRP A 16 21.46 11.92 -7.34
C TRP A 16 21.00 10.53 -6.91
N GLU A 17 21.06 10.22 -5.61
CA GLU A 17 20.59 8.93 -5.08
C GLU A 17 19.08 8.75 -5.31
N ARG A 18 18.26 9.78 -5.06
CA ARG A 18 16.82 9.73 -5.31
C ARG A 18 16.50 9.57 -6.79
N GLU A 19 17.19 10.32 -7.65
CA GLU A 19 17.04 10.21 -9.11
C GLU A 19 17.44 8.82 -9.60
N ALA A 20 18.55 8.27 -9.09
CA ALA A 20 18.99 6.92 -9.40
C ALA A 20 17.98 5.85 -8.93
N ALA A 21 17.39 6.02 -7.74
CA ALA A 21 16.35 5.12 -7.23
C ALA A 21 15.12 5.09 -8.15
N LEU A 22 14.66 6.28 -8.55
CA LEU A 22 13.51 6.44 -9.44
C LEU A 22 13.78 5.86 -10.82
N LEU A 23 14.95 6.15 -11.39
CA LEU A 23 15.36 5.62 -12.70
C LEU A 23 15.53 4.10 -12.64
N LEU A 24 16.14 3.56 -11.60
CA LEU A 24 16.32 2.12 -11.42
C LEU A 24 14.97 1.39 -11.42
N THR A 25 14.00 1.83 -10.60
CA THR A 25 12.68 1.19 -10.56
C THR A 25 11.93 1.34 -11.88
N ALA A 26 11.91 2.53 -12.46
CA ALA A 26 11.26 2.78 -13.73
C ALA A 26 11.84 1.94 -14.87
N VAL A 27 13.18 1.82 -14.94
CA VAL A 27 13.86 1.00 -15.96
C VAL A 27 13.59 -0.47 -15.77
N VAL A 28 13.66 -0.99 -14.53
CA VAL A 28 13.39 -2.42 -14.27
C VAL A 28 11.95 -2.77 -14.66
N PHE A 29 10.96 -1.99 -14.24
CA PHE A 29 9.57 -2.28 -14.59
C PHE A 29 9.29 -2.05 -16.08
N SER A 30 9.93 -1.07 -16.71
CA SER A 30 9.83 -0.88 -18.16
C SER A 30 10.43 -2.06 -18.93
N ALA A 31 11.56 -2.62 -18.47
CA ALA A 31 12.18 -3.79 -19.06
C ALA A 31 11.30 -5.03 -18.92
N VAL A 32 10.71 -5.24 -17.74
CA VAL A 32 9.75 -6.34 -17.51
C VAL A 32 8.54 -6.21 -18.42
N GLN A 33 7.94 -5.02 -18.54
CA GLN A 33 6.83 -4.79 -19.46
C GLN A 33 7.25 -4.93 -20.93
N GLY A 34 8.45 -4.50 -21.29
CA GLY A 34 9.00 -4.56 -22.65
C GLY A 34 9.34 -5.98 -23.11
N ALA A 35 9.52 -6.94 -22.20
CA ALA A 35 9.93 -8.31 -22.51
C ALA A 35 8.88 -9.13 -23.27
N THR A 36 7.65 -8.65 -23.37
CA THR A 36 6.56 -9.30 -24.11
C THR A 36 5.67 -8.24 -24.76
N PRO A 37 5.05 -8.51 -25.93
CA PRO A 37 4.05 -7.60 -26.48
C PRO A 37 2.78 -7.55 -25.61
N ASN A 38 2.49 -8.60 -24.85
CA ASN A 38 1.23 -8.79 -24.12
C ASN A 38 1.19 -8.09 -22.76
N ILE A 39 -0.01 -7.99 -22.17
CA ILE A 39 -0.18 -7.50 -20.80
C ILE A 39 0.21 -8.60 -19.81
N ILE A 40 0.94 -8.23 -18.76
CA ILE A 40 1.38 -9.14 -17.70
C ILE A 40 0.23 -9.42 -16.74
N GLY A 41 -0.11 -10.71 -16.59
CA GLY A 41 -1.18 -11.21 -15.72
C GLY A 41 -2.56 -11.18 -16.39
N ILE A 42 -3.35 -12.23 -16.19
CA ILE A 42 -4.67 -12.36 -16.82
C ILE A 42 -5.64 -11.28 -16.29
N ASP A 43 -5.65 -11.06 -14.98
CA ASP A 43 -6.51 -10.05 -14.35
C ASP A 43 -6.24 -8.62 -14.85
N ALA A 44 -5.03 -8.33 -15.34
CA ALA A 44 -4.68 -7.01 -15.86
C ALA A 44 -5.48 -6.63 -17.11
N TYR A 45 -5.90 -7.61 -17.92
CA TYR A 45 -6.81 -7.37 -19.05
C TYR A 45 -8.19 -6.91 -18.58
N TYR A 46 -8.69 -7.53 -17.51
CA TYR A 46 -9.95 -7.11 -16.88
C TYR A 46 -9.83 -5.67 -16.38
N HIS A 47 -8.80 -5.36 -15.60
CA HIS A 47 -8.66 -4.04 -14.99
C HIS A 47 -8.58 -2.90 -16.01
N ILE A 48 -7.74 -3.05 -17.04
CA ILE A 48 -7.61 -1.99 -18.03
C ILE A 48 -8.87 -1.82 -18.87
N LYS A 49 -9.60 -2.92 -19.14
CA LYS A 49 -10.87 -2.83 -19.87
C LYS A 49 -11.95 -2.18 -19.02
N VAL A 50 -12.03 -2.50 -17.72
CA VAL A 50 -12.94 -1.82 -16.80
C VAL A 50 -12.62 -0.33 -16.72
N ALA A 51 -11.35 0.04 -16.61
CA ALA A 51 -10.92 1.44 -16.61
C ALA A 51 -11.34 2.18 -17.90
N ALA A 52 -11.25 1.53 -19.06
CA ALA A 52 -11.70 2.10 -20.32
C ALA A 52 -13.24 2.28 -20.35
N LEU A 53 -13.99 1.27 -19.90
CA LEU A 53 -15.45 1.35 -19.81
C LEU A 53 -15.89 2.44 -18.82
N MET A 54 -15.16 2.64 -17.71
CA MET A 54 -15.46 3.71 -16.76
C MET A 54 -15.29 5.10 -17.36
N LEU A 55 -14.33 5.27 -18.27
CA LEU A 55 -14.15 6.53 -19.00
C LEU A 55 -15.33 6.79 -19.96
N GLU A 56 -15.86 5.73 -20.59
CA GLU A 56 -16.96 5.80 -21.55
C GLU A 56 -18.35 5.94 -20.88
N GLN A 57 -18.60 5.18 -19.81
CA GLN A 57 -19.92 4.99 -19.20
C GLN A 57 -20.07 5.70 -17.85
N GLY A 58 -18.96 6.16 -17.27
CA GLY A 58 -18.93 6.76 -15.95
C GLY A 58 -18.58 5.78 -14.82
N PRO A 59 -18.63 6.23 -13.56
CA PRO A 59 -18.08 5.50 -12.41
C PRO A 59 -18.88 4.27 -11.99
N ARG A 60 -20.14 4.13 -12.44
CA ARG A 60 -20.96 2.95 -12.23
C ARG A 60 -21.17 2.23 -13.55
N LEU A 61 -20.60 1.05 -13.66
CA LEU A 61 -20.74 0.16 -14.82
C LEU A 61 -21.92 -0.79 -14.68
N ASP A 62 -22.61 -0.99 -15.80
CA ASP A 62 -23.46 -2.16 -16.01
C ASP A 62 -22.58 -3.36 -16.34
N PHE A 63 -22.52 -4.34 -15.44
CA PHE A 63 -21.57 -5.46 -15.52
C PHE A 63 -22.29 -6.81 -15.70
N PRO A 64 -22.53 -7.27 -16.96
CA PRO A 64 -23.30 -8.47 -17.21
C PRO A 64 -22.50 -9.79 -17.20
N TRP A 65 -21.16 -9.78 -17.11
CA TRP A 65 -20.32 -10.92 -17.50
C TRP A 65 -20.11 -12.03 -16.46
N LEU A 66 -20.40 -11.80 -15.18
CA LEU A 66 -20.10 -12.76 -14.11
C LEU A 66 -21.36 -13.27 -13.39
N GLN A 67 -22.34 -13.74 -14.16
CA GLN A 67 -23.72 -14.01 -13.70
C GLN A 67 -23.80 -14.97 -12.51
N LEU A 68 -22.91 -15.96 -12.45
CA LEU A 68 -22.91 -17.01 -11.43
C LEU A 68 -22.01 -16.68 -10.23
N THR A 69 -21.58 -15.43 -10.06
CA THR A 69 -20.66 -15.02 -9.00
C THR A 69 -21.27 -13.96 -8.10
N ILE A 70 -20.58 -13.63 -7.00
CA ILE A 70 -20.92 -12.49 -6.13
C ILE A 70 -20.80 -11.12 -6.84
N LEU A 71 -20.28 -11.09 -8.07
CA LEU A 71 -20.17 -9.92 -8.95
C LEU A 71 -21.16 -9.94 -10.12
N GLY A 72 -22.20 -10.78 -10.04
CA GLY A 72 -23.22 -10.88 -11.09
C GLY A 72 -24.06 -9.62 -11.30
N PRO A 73 -24.91 -9.60 -12.35
CA PRO A 73 -25.81 -8.50 -12.63
C PRO A 73 -26.63 -8.07 -11.41
N GLY A 74 -26.75 -6.76 -11.17
CA GLY A 74 -27.43 -6.20 -10.00
C GLY A 74 -26.64 -6.26 -8.68
N ARG A 75 -25.61 -7.11 -8.58
CA ARG A 75 -24.76 -7.26 -7.38
C ARG A 75 -23.32 -6.78 -7.58
N TYR A 76 -22.94 -6.46 -8.82
CA TYR A 76 -21.60 -5.97 -9.13
C TYR A 76 -21.20 -4.79 -8.24
N SER A 77 -19.96 -4.88 -7.74
CA SER A 77 -19.27 -3.80 -7.05
C SER A 77 -17.85 -3.74 -7.57
N ASP A 78 -17.45 -2.57 -8.04
CA ASP A 78 -16.06 -2.35 -8.39
C ASP A 78 -15.22 -2.19 -7.11
N HIS A 79 -14.74 -3.30 -6.58
CA HIS A 79 -13.87 -3.34 -5.40
C HIS A 79 -12.45 -2.80 -5.65
N HIS A 80 -12.15 -2.43 -6.90
CA HIS A 80 -10.91 -1.79 -7.32
C HIS A 80 -11.18 -0.39 -7.90
N PHE A 81 -12.24 0.28 -7.44
CA PHE A 81 -12.74 1.52 -8.01
C PHE A 81 -11.68 2.62 -8.22
N LEU A 82 -10.93 2.97 -7.17
CA LEU A 82 -9.87 3.98 -7.28
C LEU A 82 -8.75 3.51 -8.20
N PHE A 83 -8.47 2.21 -8.25
CA PHE A 83 -7.47 1.66 -9.15
C PHE A 83 -7.86 1.89 -10.61
N HIS A 84 -9.09 1.52 -10.99
CA HIS A 84 -9.58 1.75 -12.35
C HIS A 84 -9.72 3.24 -12.67
N LEU A 85 -10.14 4.07 -11.72
CA LEU A 85 -10.19 5.52 -11.89
C LEU A 85 -8.80 6.11 -12.20
N LEU A 86 -7.76 5.64 -11.52
CA LEU A 86 -6.37 6.05 -11.79
C LEU A 86 -5.84 5.50 -13.12
N GLN A 87 -6.33 4.35 -13.58
CA GLN A 87 -5.97 3.78 -14.89
C GLN A 87 -6.72 4.43 -16.06
N ALA A 88 -7.95 4.91 -15.84
CA ALA A 88 -8.83 5.41 -16.90
C ALA A 88 -8.15 6.45 -17.83
N PRO A 89 -7.38 7.44 -17.33
CA PRO A 89 -6.68 8.40 -18.20
C PRO A 89 -5.70 7.75 -19.19
N PHE A 90 -5.11 6.59 -18.85
CA PHE A 90 -4.19 5.89 -19.75
C PHE A 90 -4.92 5.24 -20.93
N THR A 91 -6.21 4.95 -20.79
CA THR A 91 -6.99 4.21 -21.80
C THR A 91 -7.39 5.03 -23.03
N MET A 92 -7.03 6.32 -23.05
CA MET A 92 -7.20 7.19 -24.23
C MET A 92 -6.29 6.82 -25.40
N ILE A 93 -5.30 5.95 -25.17
CA ILE A 93 -4.46 5.34 -26.19
C ILE A 93 -4.78 3.84 -26.31
N ASP A 94 -4.03 3.11 -27.13
CA ASP A 94 -4.13 1.65 -27.22
C ASP A 94 -4.14 1.00 -25.82
N VAL A 95 -5.21 0.26 -25.52
CA VAL A 95 -5.48 -0.28 -24.18
C VAL A 95 -4.38 -1.22 -23.69
N ARG A 96 -3.69 -1.91 -24.60
CA ARG A 96 -2.55 -2.76 -24.24
C ARG A 96 -1.36 -1.90 -23.82
N ILE A 97 -1.02 -0.85 -24.56
CA ILE A 97 0.03 0.10 -24.15
C ILE A 97 -0.36 0.81 -22.85
N ALA A 98 -1.62 1.22 -22.70
CA ALA A 98 -2.16 1.86 -21.51
C ALA A 98 -1.91 1.05 -20.24
N ALA A 99 -2.26 -0.25 -20.26
CA ALA A 99 -2.05 -1.16 -19.14
C ALA A 99 -0.58 -1.24 -18.73
N LYS A 100 0.32 -1.31 -19.71
CA LYS A 100 1.77 -1.43 -19.49
C LYS A 100 2.33 -0.15 -18.88
N LEU A 101 1.95 1.02 -19.40
CA LEU A 101 2.38 2.32 -18.86
C LEU A 101 1.87 2.53 -17.42
N ALA A 102 0.59 2.22 -17.18
CA ALA A 102 0.02 2.30 -15.83
C ALA A 102 0.74 1.35 -14.87
N ALA A 103 1.03 0.12 -15.28
CA ALA A 103 1.77 -0.84 -14.47
C ALA A 103 3.19 -0.34 -14.13
N VAL A 104 3.94 0.19 -15.10
CA VAL A 104 5.28 0.77 -14.82
C VAL A 104 5.17 1.90 -13.80
N LEU A 105 4.25 2.85 -14.02
CA LEU A 105 4.11 4.00 -13.14
C LEU A 105 3.76 3.56 -11.71
N PHE A 106 2.76 2.70 -11.55
CA PHE A 106 2.29 2.28 -10.23
C PHE A 106 3.32 1.44 -9.49
N ALA A 107 4.00 0.52 -10.19
CA ALA A 107 5.09 -0.27 -9.63
C ALA A 107 6.28 0.61 -9.20
N THR A 108 6.62 1.61 -10.03
CA THR A 108 7.63 2.61 -9.73
C THR A 108 7.26 3.40 -8.48
N LEU A 109 6.04 3.93 -8.38
CA LEU A 109 5.55 4.64 -7.20
C LEU A 109 5.57 3.76 -5.94
N GLY A 110 5.12 2.51 -6.06
CA GLY A 110 5.13 1.51 -5.00
C GLY A 110 6.52 1.31 -4.42
N LEU A 111 7.51 0.91 -5.24
CA LEU A 111 8.85 0.62 -4.74
C LEU A 111 9.66 1.88 -4.42
N PHE A 112 9.43 2.98 -5.14
CA PHE A 112 10.05 4.25 -4.81
C PHE A 112 9.59 4.75 -3.43
N SER A 113 8.34 4.49 -3.03
CA SER A 113 7.87 4.81 -1.67
C SER A 113 8.69 4.09 -0.59
N CYS A 114 9.04 2.81 -0.81
CA CYS A 114 9.91 2.05 0.09
C CYS A 114 11.30 2.68 0.19
N TYR A 115 11.91 3.02 -0.96
CA TYR A 115 13.20 3.71 -0.99
C TYR A 115 13.15 5.06 -0.26
N ALA A 116 12.12 5.88 -0.54
CA ALA A 116 11.94 7.17 0.10
C ALA A 116 11.80 7.02 1.62
N PHE A 117 11.10 5.98 2.07
CA PHE A 117 11.01 5.64 3.49
C PHE A 117 12.38 5.28 4.07
N PHE A 118 13.14 4.38 3.44
CA PHE A 118 14.48 4.01 3.91
C PHE A 118 15.44 5.19 3.99
N ALA A 119 15.49 6.03 2.95
CA ALA A 119 16.32 7.22 2.90
C ALA A 119 15.92 8.22 4.00
N HIS A 120 14.62 8.39 4.23
CA HIS A 120 14.11 9.29 5.26
C HIS A 120 14.35 8.78 6.69
N GLN A 121 14.33 7.46 6.91
CA GLN A 121 14.73 6.84 8.18
C GLN A 121 16.24 6.91 8.43
N GLY A 122 17.04 7.41 7.48
CA GLY A 122 18.50 7.43 7.59
C GLY A 122 19.12 6.02 7.53
N ILE A 123 18.42 5.05 6.93
CA ILE A 123 18.95 3.70 6.74
C ILE A 123 20.18 3.78 5.84
N ARG A 124 21.27 3.12 6.24
CA ARG A 124 22.51 3.10 5.49
C ARG A 124 22.31 2.37 4.16
N TYR A 125 22.76 2.99 3.06
CA TYR A 125 22.69 2.48 1.69
C TYR A 125 21.25 2.15 1.22
N PRO A 126 20.33 3.12 1.19
CA PRO A 126 18.93 2.87 0.83
C PRO A 126 18.76 2.31 -0.59
N LEU A 127 19.67 2.63 -1.53
CA LEU A 127 19.69 2.02 -2.87
C LEU A 127 19.99 0.51 -2.85
N LEU A 128 20.83 0.05 -1.94
CA LEU A 128 21.13 -1.38 -1.80
C LEU A 128 19.89 -2.14 -1.34
N TRP A 129 19.13 -1.58 -0.40
CA TRP A 129 17.86 -2.15 0.05
C TRP A 129 16.77 -2.12 -1.02
N LEU A 130 16.72 -1.06 -1.82
CA LEU A 130 15.85 -1.03 -3.01
C LEU A 130 16.23 -2.11 -4.02
N GLY A 131 17.53 -2.29 -4.29
CA GLY A 131 18.03 -3.38 -5.13
C GLY A 131 17.67 -4.75 -4.58
N ALA A 132 17.80 -4.94 -3.26
CA ALA A 132 17.40 -6.18 -2.59
C ALA A 132 15.88 -6.43 -2.73
N LEU A 133 15.03 -5.42 -2.64
CA LEU A 133 13.58 -5.56 -2.89
C LEU A 133 13.27 -5.92 -4.35
N LEU A 134 13.96 -5.30 -5.31
CA LEU A 134 13.79 -5.61 -6.74
C LEU A 134 14.25 -7.04 -7.07
N ALA A 135 15.27 -7.54 -6.37
CA ALA A 135 15.87 -8.84 -6.58
C ALA A 135 15.38 -9.94 -5.60
N CYS A 136 14.44 -9.63 -4.70
CA CYS A 136 14.09 -10.55 -3.60
C CYS A 136 13.43 -11.83 -4.11
N SER A 137 12.61 -11.73 -5.15
CA SER A 137 11.90 -12.87 -5.73
C SER A 137 11.33 -12.52 -7.10
N PRO A 138 11.41 -13.43 -8.09
CA PRO A 138 10.72 -13.26 -9.36
C PRO A 138 9.20 -13.15 -9.18
N HIS A 139 8.61 -13.82 -8.19
CA HIS A 139 7.17 -13.74 -7.91
C HIS A 139 6.77 -12.36 -7.37
N PHE A 140 7.61 -11.76 -6.52
CA PHE A 140 7.37 -10.41 -6.04
C PHE A 140 7.43 -9.42 -7.20
N LEU A 141 8.50 -9.47 -8.01
CA LEU A 141 8.67 -8.60 -9.16
C LEU A 141 7.51 -8.74 -10.17
N TRP A 142 7.10 -9.98 -10.45
CA TRP A 142 5.95 -10.28 -11.31
C TRP A 142 4.65 -9.69 -10.78
N ARG A 143 4.37 -9.84 -9.48
CA ARG A 143 3.17 -9.27 -8.83
C ARG A 143 3.15 -7.75 -8.88
N GLN A 144 4.29 -7.11 -8.61
CA GLN A 144 4.41 -5.65 -8.68
C GLN A 144 4.30 -5.13 -10.11
N SER A 145 4.67 -5.95 -11.11
CA SER A 145 4.57 -5.59 -12.53
C SER A 145 3.18 -5.78 -13.12
N MET A 146 2.23 -6.43 -12.45
CA MET A 146 0.88 -6.54 -13.02
C MET A 146 0.18 -5.18 -13.02
N ALA A 147 -0.64 -4.89 -14.03
CA ALA A 147 -1.54 -3.73 -14.02
C ALA A 147 -2.71 -3.99 -13.04
N ARG A 148 -2.38 -4.07 -11.76
CA ARG A 148 -3.24 -4.43 -10.64
C ARG A 148 -2.96 -3.56 -9.40
N PRO A 149 -3.86 -3.52 -8.41
CA PRO A 149 -3.75 -2.58 -7.29
C PRO A 149 -2.59 -2.81 -6.31
N GLN A 150 -1.88 -3.96 -6.33
CA GLN A 150 -0.94 -4.31 -5.26
C GLN A 150 0.21 -3.32 -5.12
N ALA A 151 0.68 -2.74 -6.23
CA ALA A 151 1.76 -1.75 -6.21
C ALA A 151 1.37 -0.45 -5.51
N LEU A 152 0.16 0.05 -5.78
CA LEU A 152 -0.37 1.23 -5.09
C LEU A 152 -0.76 0.91 -3.64
N SER A 153 -1.24 -0.31 -3.37
CA SER A 153 -1.51 -0.79 -2.01
C SER A 153 -0.24 -0.79 -1.17
N LEU A 154 0.90 -1.21 -1.73
CA LEU A 154 2.21 -1.11 -1.08
C LEU A 154 2.56 0.35 -0.74
N ALA A 155 2.35 1.30 -1.67
CA ALA A 155 2.60 2.72 -1.42
C ALA A 155 1.74 3.26 -0.26
N LEU A 156 0.45 2.89 -0.21
CA LEU A 156 -0.44 3.28 0.89
C LEU A 156 -0.03 2.66 2.23
N LEU A 157 0.43 1.41 2.24
CA LEU A 157 0.94 0.75 3.46
C LEU A 157 2.21 1.42 3.97
N VAL A 158 3.16 1.75 3.08
CA VAL A 158 4.36 2.50 3.45
C VAL A 158 3.99 3.89 3.97
N ALA A 159 3.04 4.58 3.33
CA ALA A 159 2.54 5.86 3.81
C ALA A 159 1.87 5.75 5.19
N ALA A 160 1.11 4.68 5.45
CA ALA A 160 0.52 4.42 6.76
C ALA A 160 1.60 4.21 7.84
N ILE A 161 2.62 3.40 7.55
CA ILE A 161 3.77 3.20 8.44
C ILE A 161 4.46 4.53 8.72
N TRP A 162 4.73 5.31 7.67
CA TRP A 162 5.34 6.63 7.77
C TRP A 162 4.54 7.54 8.71
N VAL A 163 3.24 7.67 8.49
CA VAL A 163 2.37 8.52 9.30
C VAL A 163 2.34 8.10 10.78
N VAL A 164 2.33 6.78 11.05
CA VAL A 164 2.39 6.23 12.41
C VAL A 164 3.73 6.56 13.07
N VAL A 165 4.85 6.33 12.39
CA VAL A 165 6.20 6.58 12.90
C VAL A 165 6.42 8.07 13.24
N TYR A 166 5.91 8.98 12.40
CA TYR A 166 6.08 10.42 12.60
C TYR A 166 4.96 11.09 13.40
N GLY A 167 4.06 10.30 14.01
CA GLY A 167 3.06 10.81 14.94
C GLY A 167 2.00 11.73 14.30
N ARG A 168 1.62 11.48 13.04
CA ARG A 168 0.59 12.26 12.32
C ARG A 168 -0.70 11.46 12.06
N PRO A 169 -1.25 10.72 13.05
CA PRO A 169 -2.22 9.65 12.81
C PRO A 169 -3.53 10.10 12.16
N ARG A 170 -3.88 11.39 12.20
CA ARG A 170 -5.06 11.94 11.50
C ARG A 170 -5.01 11.71 9.98
N LEU A 171 -3.82 11.65 9.37
CA LEU A 171 -3.68 11.34 7.94
C LEU A 171 -4.10 9.90 7.61
N LEU A 172 -4.22 9.01 8.59
CA LEU A 172 -4.76 7.66 8.39
C LEU A 172 -6.23 7.67 7.98
N VAL A 173 -6.96 8.77 8.22
CA VAL A 173 -8.32 8.92 7.66
C VAL A 173 -8.27 8.93 6.14
N LEU A 174 -7.41 9.78 5.56
CA LEU A 174 -7.26 9.86 4.11
C LEU A 174 -6.67 8.56 3.55
N ILE A 175 -5.64 8.00 4.19
CA ILE A 175 -5.01 6.75 3.72
C ILE A 175 -5.99 5.58 3.79
N GLY A 176 -6.75 5.45 4.88
CA GLY A 176 -7.78 4.41 5.02
C GLY A 176 -8.92 4.56 4.01
N PHE A 177 -9.35 5.80 3.74
CA PHE A 177 -10.33 6.10 2.71
C PHE A 177 -9.85 5.66 1.32
N LEU A 178 -8.64 6.09 0.93
CA LEU A 178 -8.06 5.74 -0.36
C LEU A 178 -7.85 4.23 -0.47
N ALA A 179 -7.42 3.56 0.61
CA ALA A 179 -7.23 2.12 0.63
C ALA A 179 -8.54 1.36 0.39
N ALA A 180 -9.62 1.79 1.06
CA ALA A 180 -10.95 1.18 0.90
C ALA A 180 -11.48 1.29 -0.54
N TRP A 181 -11.15 2.36 -1.26
CA TRP A 181 -11.51 2.49 -2.68
C TRP A 181 -10.52 1.78 -3.62
N LEU A 182 -9.28 1.55 -3.18
CA LEU A 182 -8.22 1.01 -4.04
C LEU A 182 -8.26 -0.52 -4.15
N PHE A 183 -8.41 -1.21 -3.01
CA PHE A 183 -8.16 -2.65 -2.93
C PHE A 183 -8.81 -3.29 -1.70
N ASP A 184 -9.34 -4.51 -1.87
CA ASP A 184 -9.90 -5.34 -0.78
C ASP A 184 -8.94 -5.62 0.37
N GLY A 185 -7.63 -5.46 0.15
CA GLY A 185 -6.62 -5.52 1.21
C GLY A 185 -6.62 -4.31 2.15
N PHE A 186 -7.60 -3.40 2.07
CA PHE A 186 -7.71 -2.24 2.95
C PHE A 186 -7.64 -2.53 4.46
N PRO A 187 -8.05 -3.71 5.01
CA PRO A 187 -7.86 -4.01 6.42
C PRO A 187 -6.39 -3.96 6.86
N LEU A 188 -5.44 -4.20 5.95
CA LEU A 188 -4.00 -4.10 6.23
C LEU A 188 -3.58 -2.69 6.68
N VAL A 189 -4.25 -1.64 6.20
CA VAL A 189 -3.97 -0.26 6.63
C VAL A 189 -4.36 -0.04 8.09
N VAL A 190 -5.42 -0.68 8.58
CA VAL A 190 -5.77 -0.71 10.01
C VAL A 190 -4.80 -1.60 10.80
N GLY A 191 -4.32 -2.67 10.17
CA GLY A 191 -3.31 -3.57 10.73
C GLY A 191 -2.01 -2.87 11.11
N VAL A 192 -1.58 -1.84 10.37
CA VAL A 192 -0.34 -1.08 10.66
C VAL A 192 -0.35 -0.43 12.06
N PRO A 193 -1.28 0.48 12.40
CA PRO A 193 -1.35 1.06 13.74
C PRO A 193 -1.75 0.02 14.80
N ALA A 194 -2.48 -1.03 14.45
CA ALA A 194 -2.81 -2.11 15.37
C ALA A 194 -1.56 -2.91 15.79
N ALA A 195 -0.67 -3.21 14.84
CA ALA A 195 0.62 -3.83 15.12
C ALA A 195 1.51 -2.91 15.98
N ALA A 196 1.51 -1.60 15.71
CA ALA A 196 2.20 -0.63 16.55
C ALA A 196 1.65 -0.63 17.98
N LEU A 197 0.33 -0.64 18.16
CA LEU A 197 -0.32 -0.73 19.48
C LEU A 197 0.05 -2.03 20.20
N ALA A 198 -0.01 -3.18 19.51
CA ALA A 198 0.39 -4.47 20.08
C ALA A 198 1.85 -4.46 20.56
N ALA A 199 2.76 -3.89 19.76
CA ALA A 199 4.15 -3.72 20.14
C ALA A 199 4.30 -2.83 21.40
N GLN A 200 3.52 -1.75 21.54
CA GLN A 200 3.53 -0.93 22.75
C GLN A 200 3.06 -1.68 23.98
N ILE A 201 1.98 -2.45 23.85
CA ILE A 201 1.44 -3.25 24.95
C ILE A 201 2.47 -4.29 25.38
N ALA A 202 3.11 -4.97 24.43
CA ALA A 202 4.18 -5.92 24.71
C ALA A 202 5.37 -5.27 25.43
N LEU A 203 5.84 -4.12 24.96
CA LEU A 203 6.92 -3.36 25.61
C LEU A 203 6.54 -2.91 27.02
N TRP A 204 5.30 -2.44 27.21
CA TRP A 204 4.79 -2.05 28.52
C TRP A 204 4.71 -3.23 29.49
N LEU A 205 4.24 -4.40 29.03
CA LEU A 205 4.22 -5.64 29.83
C LEU A 205 5.64 -6.06 30.23
N VAL A 206 6.59 -6.07 29.28
CA VAL A 206 7.99 -6.40 29.56
C VAL A 206 8.60 -5.42 30.56
N ALA A 207 8.33 -4.12 30.41
CA ALA A 207 8.79 -3.12 31.35
C ALA A 207 8.20 -3.31 32.75
N ARG A 208 6.92 -3.70 32.85
CA ARG A 208 6.27 -4.03 34.13
C ARG A 208 6.92 -5.23 34.81
N PHE A 209 7.13 -6.34 34.08
CA PHE A 209 7.82 -7.52 34.59
C PHE A 209 9.27 -7.25 34.97
N ARG A 210 9.97 -6.40 34.22
CA ARG A 210 11.35 -5.98 34.56
C ARG A 210 11.39 -5.08 35.77
N ARG A 211 10.40 -4.20 35.97
CA ARG A 211 10.29 -3.33 37.14
C ARG A 211 10.04 -4.15 38.42
N ASP A 212 9.21 -5.18 38.32
CA ASP A 212 8.99 -6.19 39.37
C ASP A 212 10.29 -6.96 39.74
N ARG A 213 11.22 -7.10 38.78
CA ARG A 213 12.57 -7.66 39.03
C ARG A 213 13.64 -6.61 39.38
N SER A 214 13.43 -5.34 39.07
CA SER A 214 14.41 -4.25 39.17
C SER A 214 14.25 -3.42 40.46
N GLU A 215 13.26 -3.71 41.30
CA GLU A 215 13.42 -3.46 42.75
C GLU A 215 14.63 -4.20 43.34
N ALA A 216 15.27 -5.13 42.60
CA ALA A 216 16.56 -5.73 42.95
C ALA A 216 17.80 -5.11 42.26
N THR A 217 17.70 -4.15 41.32
CA THR A 217 18.90 -3.45 40.80
C THR A 217 18.56 -2.21 39.98
N THR A 218 19.24 -1.11 40.31
CA THR A 218 19.02 0.27 39.87
C THR A 218 19.48 0.58 38.44
N ALA A 219 18.63 1.36 37.76
CA ALA A 219 18.89 2.49 36.84
C ALA A 219 20.05 2.44 35.82
N ALA A 220 19.71 2.58 34.53
CA ALA A 220 20.43 3.48 33.62
C ALA A 220 19.66 3.75 32.30
N ARG A 221 19.62 5.05 31.94
CA ARG A 221 19.79 5.73 30.62
C ARG A 221 19.13 5.10 29.37
N GLY A 222 18.37 5.81 28.54
CA GLY A 222 18.53 7.20 28.11
C GLY A 222 19.27 7.23 26.77
N ASP A 223 18.57 6.92 25.67
CA ASP A 223 19.09 7.08 24.30
C ASP A 223 17.96 7.53 23.36
N GLY A 224 18.25 8.55 22.55
CA GLY A 224 17.33 9.28 21.68
C GLY A 224 16.89 8.54 20.42
N GLY A 225 16.48 7.28 20.54
CA GLY A 225 15.76 6.58 19.49
C GLY A 225 14.36 7.14 19.32
N CYS A 226 13.77 6.99 18.12
CA CYS A 226 12.35 7.29 17.88
C CYS A 226 11.50 6.65 18.98
N CYS A 227 11.00 7.48 19.90
CA CYS A 227 10.25 6.97 21.05
C CYS A 227 9.04 6.22 20.50
N PRO A 228 8.83 4.96 20.88
CA PRO A 228 7.68 4.20 20.44
C PRO A 228 6.42 5.03 20.80
N PRO A 229 5.45 5.23 19.88
CA PRO A 229 4.27 6.06 20.18
C PRO A 229 3.58 5.50 21.42
N SER A 230 3.22 6.33 22.39
CA SER A 230 2.48 5.87 23.57
C SER A 230 1.28 4.98 23.20
N PRO A 231 0.86 4.03 24.08
CA PRO A 231 -0.31 3.19 23.82
C PRO A 231 -1.56 4.00 23.43
N ARG A 232 -1.76 5.18 24.04
CA ARG A 232 -2.87 6.09 23.72
C ARG A 232 -2.80 6.61 22.28
N THR A 233 -1.61 7.03 21.83
CA THR A 233 -1.42 7.52 20.45
C THR A 233 -1.56 6.39 19.42
N ALA A 234 -1.12 5.18 19.74
CA ALA A 234 -1.28 4.03 18.86
C ALA A 234 -2.76 3.61 18.76
N LEU A 235 -3.51 3.60 19.87
CA LEU A 235 -4.95 3.36 19.87
C LEU A 235 -5.71 4.42 19.08
N ALA A 236 -5.37 5.70 19.25
CA ALA A 236 -5.94 6.78 18.45
C ALA A 236 -5.66 6.57 16.95
N ALA A 237 -4.46 6.11 16.58
CA ALA A 237 -4.11 5.80 15.20
C ALA A 237 -4.96 4.67 14.60
N VAL A 238 -5.27 3.63 15.38
CA VAL A 238 -6.24 2.59 14.98
C VAL A 238 -7.61 3.22 14.71
N GLY A 239 -8.09 4.08 15.61
CA GLY A 239 -9.36 4.79 15.44
C GLY A 239 -9.40 5.64 14.15
N TRP A 240 -8.34 6.38 13.84
CA TRP A 240 -8.27 7.19 12.62
C TRP A 240 -8.24 6.34 11.34
N ALA A 241 -7.49 5.23 11.34
CA ALA A 241 -7.46 4.31 10.20
C ALA A 241 -8.83 3.66 9.97
N THR A 242 -9.48 3.19 11.03
CA THR A 242 -10.84 2.61 10.97
C THR A 242 -11.86 3.63 10.49
N LEU A 243 -11.78 4.88 10.97
CA LEU A 243 -12.66 5.95 10.49
C LEU A 243 -12.48 6.20 8.99
N GLY A 244 -11.24 6.25 8.51
CA GLY A 244 -10.94 6.39 7.08
C GLY A 244 -11.54 5.26 6.24
N VAL A 245 -11.32 4.01 6.65
CA VAL A 245 -11.89 2.84 5.99
C VAL A 245 -13.42 2.88 6.00
N ALA A 246 -14.04 3.17 7.15
CA ALA A 246 -15.49 3.26 7.27
C ALA A 246 -16.07 4.34 6.34
N LEU A 247 -15.45 5.53 6.30
CA LEU A 247 -15.84 6.59 5.37
C LEU A 247 -15.71 6.14 3.92
N GLY A 248 -14.59 5.50 3.56
CA GLY A 248 -14.37 4.99 2.20
C GLY A 248 -15.43 3.96 1.79
N VAL A 249 -15.74 3.00 2.67
CA VAL A 249 -16.77 1.98 2.42
C VAL A 249 -18.17 2.59 2.32
N LEU A 250 -18.53 3.50 3.22
CA LEU A 250 -19.88 4.10 3.28
C LEU A 250 -20.14 5.14 2.18
N THR A 251 -19.09 5.73 1.61
CA THR A 251 -19.21 6.70 0.50
C THR A 251 -18.84 6.10 -0.86
N HIS A 252 -18.54 4.80 -0.90
CA HIS A 252 -18.17 4.12 -2.13
C HIS A 252 -19.30 4.23 -3.16
N PRO A 253 -18.99 4.44 -4.47
CA PRO A 253 -20.02 4.54 -5.49
C PRO A 253 -20.91 3.30 -5.57
N TYR A 254 -20.46 2.13 -5.13
CA TYR A 254 -21.24 0.89 -5.19
C TYR A 254 -21.95 0.51 -3.89
N VAL A 255 -22.23 1.44 -2.97
CA VAL A 255 -23.07 1.15 -1.79
C VAL A 255 -24.49 0.76 -2.22
N PRO A 256 -25.08 -0.34 -1.67
CA PRO A 256 -24.55 -1.22 -0.62
C PRO A 256 -23.78 -2.46 -1.11
N ASN A 257 -23.74 -2.73 -2.42
CA ASN A 257 -23.11 -3.92 -3.01
C ASN A 257 -21.64 -4.09 -2.60
N ASN A 258 -20.90 -3.00 -2.37
CA ASN A 258 -19.51 -3.08 -1.91
C ASN A 258 -19.37 -3.67 -0.51
N ILE A 259 -20.32 -3.41 0.40
CA ILE A 259 -20.33 -3.95 1.76
C ILE A 259 -20.62 -5.44 1.70
N GLU A 260 -21.64 -5.83 0.92
CA GLU A 260 -22.00 -7.24 0.71
C GLU A 260 -20.84 -8.01 0.08
N PHE A 261 -20.24 -7.45 -0.98
CA PHE A 261 -19.06 -8.04 -1.63
C PHE A 261 -17.90 -8.18 -0.65
N ALA A 262 -17.54 -7.14 0.09
CA ALA A 262 -16.43 -7.20 1.05
C ALA A 262 -16.65 -8.28 2.11
N TYR A 263 -17.89 -8.43 2.62
CA TYR A 263 -18.22 -9.50 3.55
C TYR A 263 -18.07 -10.90 2.90
N LEU A 264 -18.71 -11.13 1.76
CA LEU A 264 -18.65 -12.42 1.06
C LEU A 264 -17.24 -12.77 0.58
N HIS A 265 -16.42 -11.76 0.27
CA HIS A 265 -15.06 -11.95 -0.19
C HIS A 265 -14.06 -12.19 0.95
N LEU A 266 -14.18 -11.46 2.07
CA LEU A 266 -13.21 -11.51 3.16
C LEU A 266 -13.55 -12.53 4.24
N ALA A 267 -14.84 -12.73 4.57
CA ALA A 267 -15.23 -13.64 5.65
C ALA A 267 -14.71 -15.08 5.43
N PRO A 268 -14.81 -15.69 4.23
CA PRO A 268 -14.27 -17.03 4.00
C PRO A 268 -12.76 -17.15 4.24
N LYS A 269 -12.01 -16.05 4.12
CA LYS A 269 -10.55 -16.02 4.32
C LYS A 269 -10.14 -15.99 5.79
N THR A 270 -11.08 -15.72 6.70
CA THR A 270 -10.83 -15.67 8.15
C THR A 270 -11.11 -17.01 8.85
N VAL A 271 -11.83 -17.91 8.19
CA VAL A 271 -12.11 -19.25 8.72
C VAL A 271 -10.90 -20.14 8.48
N LEU A 272 -10.13 -20.40 9.54
CA LEU A 272 -9.05 -21.38 9.51
C LEU A 272 -9.67 -22.79 9.51
N GLY A 273 -9.79 -23.41 8.33
CA GLY A 273 -10.10 -24.84 8.20
C GLY A 273 -11.54 -25.21 7.82
N GLY A 274 -12.12 -24.59 6.80
CA GLY A 274 -13.33 -25.11 6.15
C GLY A 274 -13.02 -25.52 4.72
N GLU A 275 -12.98 -26.83 4.47
CA GLU A 275 -13.12 -27.39 3.13
C GLU A 275 -14.34 -26.74 2.47
N ALA A 276 -14.11 -26.04 1.36
CA ALA A 276 -15.20 -25.66 0.48
C ALA A 276 -15.51 -26.88 -0.41
N GLU A 277 -16.21 -27.86 0.16
CA GLU A 277 -17.10 -28.70 -0.66
C GLU A 277 -18.27 -27.82 -1.11
N VAL A 278 -18.17 -27.32 -2.34
CA VAL A 278 -19.32 -27.01 -3.21
C VAL A 278 -18.92 -27.36 -4.63
#